data_AF-A0A7V8YW81-F1
#
_entry.id   AF-A0A7V8YW81-F1
#
_cell.length_a   1.000
_cell.length_b   1.000
_cell.length_c   1.000
_cell.angle_alpha   90.00
_cell.angle_beta   90.00
_cell.angle_gamma   90.00
#
_symmetry.space_group_name_H-M   'P 1'
#
loop_
_entity.id
_entity.type
_entity.pdbx_description
1 polymer ?
#
loop_
_entity_poly.entity_id
_entity_poly.type
_entity_poly.pdbx_seq_one_letter_code
_entity_poly.pdbx_strand_id
1 'polypeptide(L)'
;MKAAHYSPMPPERSGIADYSALLLPALRRRIDVQVVKRGRTRPARGADLSVFHVGNNPDAHGWIVDALRRRPGVVVLHDFVLHHRVAGLTIGRRDGHGYLDAMEREGGVVGRLLGHGVLDKRIPPLWESRPQEFHLAGEVLALATGLIVHSHHVEDRARGAGFQGPIWRVPHPAWPVPEVQPERHEGSPLVGSFGNLNSSKRIPQLLEAFARLRRDRPGARLLLVGAVSPGFDLDRRLQRLGLSSDGILRESYVDEARLWSLMAACDVCVNLRAPTMGETSGSVIRQLSLGKPVVVSDVGWFSELPDEVALKIPVDVGEAETLHAALELLAGNGAVRATMSRAALELARREHDLEHVAELYASALEQAAGGELVANAVLGDVAGAAAEVGIEPGSREASELARRLAEVGLGR
;
A
#
# COMPACT_ATOMS: atom_id res chain seq x y z
N MET A 1 11.34 -23.72 -6.42
CA MET A 1 11.22 -22.62 -7.39
C MET A 1 12.21 -21.51 -7.05
N LYS A 2 12.73 -20.83 -8.07
CA LYS A 2 13.50 -19.60 -7.99
C LYS A 2 12.74 -18.38 -8.53
N ALA A 3 12.54 -17.35 -7.70
CA ALA A 3 11.89 -16.09 -8.06
C ALA A 3 12.88 -14.92 -8.13
N ALA A 4 12.78 -14.11 -9.18
CA ALA A 4 13.51 -12.84 -9.31
C ALA A 4 12.74 -11.71 -8.63
N HIS A 5 13.30 -11.14 -7.57
CA HIS A 5 12.64 -10.14 -6.72
C HIS A 5 13.11 -8.73 -7.05
N TYR A 6 12.23 -7.97 -7.70
CA TYR A 6 12.44 -6.57 -8.10
C TYR A 6 11.74 -5.66 -7.10
N SER A 7 12.51 -5.07 -6.18
CA SER A 7 11.98 -4.17 -5.15
C SER A 7 13.02 -3.12 -4.79
N PRO A 8 12.62 -1.92 -4.31
CA PRO A 8 13.53 -1.06 -3.57
C PRO A 8 14.06 -1.81 -2.34
N MET A 9 15.30 -1.54 -1.97
CA MET A 9 15.95 -2.19 -0.82
C MET A 9 16.67 -1.14 0.04
N PRO A 10 16.84 -1.36 1.36
CA PRO A 10 17.70 -0.50 2.17
C PRO A 10 19.10 -0.39 1.51
N PRO A 11 19.73 0.81 1.52
CA PRO A 11 19.39 2.00 2.31
C PRO A 11 18.40 2.98 1.65
N GLU A 12 17.67 2.60 0.60
CA GLU A 12 16.63 3.46 0.03
C GLU A 12 15.55 3.78 1.08
N ARG A 13 15.28 5.08 1.31
CA ARG A 13 14.30 5.54 2.30
C ARG A 13 12.87 5.42 1.76
N SER A 14 12.32 4.21 1.79
CA SER A 14 10.96 3.89 1.35
C SER A 14 10.35 2.82 2.24
N GLY A 15 9.05 2.95 2.55
CA GLY A 15 8.34 1.91 3.30
C GLY A 15 8.35 0.55 2.60
N ILE A 16 8.43 0.52 1.27
CA ILE A 16 8.52 -0.74 0.50
C ILE A 16 9.92 -1.36 0.59
N ALA A 17 10.96 -0.55 0.79
CA ALA A 17 12.29 -1.07 1.08
C ALA A 17 12.31 -1.79 2.43
N ASP A 18 11.73 -1.18 3.47
CA ASP A 18 11.60 -1.78 4.79
C ASP A 18 10.71 -3.03 4.76
N TYR A 19 9.59 -2.97 4.03
CA TYR A 19 8.71 -4.13 3.76
C TYR A 19 9.48 -5.30 3.16
N SER A 20 10.29 -5.03 2.15
CA SER A 20 11.02 -6.08 1.43
C SER A 20 12.11 -6.67 2.30
N ALA A 21 12.81 -5.83 3.07
CA ALA A 21 13.80 -6.28 4.05
C ALA A 21 13.18 -7.15 5.15
N LEU A 22 11.96 -6.83 5.60
CA LEU A 22 11.18 -7.63 6.55
C LEU A 22 10.79 -9.00 5.97
N LEU A 23 10.22 -9.02 4.77
CA LEU A 23 9.68 -10.24 4.15
C LEU A 23 10.77 -11.23 3.70
N LEU A 24 11.87 -10.74 3.14
CA LEU A 24 12.85 -11.56 2.43
C LEU A 24 13.47 -12.70 3.27
N PRO A 25 13.88 -12.51 4.54
CA PRO A 25 14.40 -13.59 5.36
C PRO A 25 13.40 -14.74 5.54
N ALA A 26 12.12 -14.43 5.75
CA ALA A 26 11.08 -15.43 5.93
C ALA A 26 10.69 -16.12 4.62
N LEU A 27 10.65 -15.37 3.51
CA LEU A 27 10.36 -15.91 2.19
C LEU A 27 11.50 -16.82 1.68
N ARG A 28 12.77 -16.49 1.96
CA ARG A 28 13.94 -17.30 1.58
C ARG A 28 14.02 -18.66 2.26
N ARG A 29 13.34 -18.85 3.38
CA ARG A 29 13.22 -20.18 4.01
C ARG A 29 12.25 -21.09 3.28
N ARG A 30 11.43 -20.54 2.37
CA ARG A 30 10.36 -21.26 1.66
C ARG A 30 10.69 -21.46 0.18
N ILE A 31 11.23 -20.43 -0.48
CA ILE A 31 11.59 -20.48 -1.91
C ILE A 31 12.97 -19.85 -2.16
N ASP A 32 13.60 -20.16 -3.30
CA ASP A 32 14.83 -19.48 -3.73
C ASP A 32 14.48 -18.07 -4.24
N VAL A 33 15.01 -17.03 -3.59
CA VAL A 33 14.74 -15.63 -3.94
C VAL A 33 16.02 -14.91 -4.34
N GLN A 34 16.09 -14.56 -5.62
CA GLN A 34 17.16 -13.72 -6.17
C GLN A 34 16.72 -12.25 -6.16
N VAL A 35 17.25 -11.47 -5.22
CA VAL A 35 17.04 -10.01 -5.21
C VAL A 35 17.79 -9.37 -6.38
N VAL A 36 17.08 -8.60 -7.19
CA VAL A 36 17.63 -7.94 -8.36
C VAL A 36 18.26 -6.61 -7.97
N LYS A 37 19.51 -6.39 -8.38
CA LYS A 37 20.22 -5.14 -8.13
C LYS A 37 19.46 -3.95 -8.72
N ARG A 38 19.29 -2.89 -7.91
CA ARG A 38 18.67 -1.62 -8.30
C ARG A 38 19.13 -1.14 -9.68
N GLY A 39 18.17 -0.77 -10.53
CA GLY A 39 18.40 -0.26 -11.89
C GLY A 39 18.60 -1.33 -12.96
N ARG A 40 18.72 -2.62 -12.59
CA ARG A 40 18.82 -3.70 -13.57
C ARG A 40 17.44 -4.05 -14.11
N THR A 41 17.24 -3.84 -15.41
CA THR A 41 15.98 -4.13 -16.10
C THR A 41 16.00 -5.44 -16.91
N ARG A 42 17.18 -6.03 -17.14
CA ARG A 42 17.29 -7.32 -17.83
C ARG A 42 16.76 -8.45 -16.94
N PRO A 43 16.06 -9.46 -17.51
CA PRO A 43 15.63 -10.64 -16.77
C PRO A 43 16.76 -11.29 -15.97
N ALA A 44 16.45 -11.76 -14.77
CA ALA A 44 17.37 -12.55 -13.98
C ALA A 44 17.56 -13.93 -14.63
N ARG A 45 18.79 -14.45 -14.66
CA ARG A 45 19.08 -15.74 -15.30
C ARG A 45 18.63 -16.88 -14.41
N GLY A 46 17.91 -17.84 -15.00
CA GLY A 46 17.46 -19.06 -14.34
C GLY A 46 16.37 -18.87 -13.29
N ALA A 47 15.69 -17.72 -13.28
CA ALA A 47 14.50 -17.53 -12.45
C ALA A 47 13.27 -18.10 -13.19
N ASP A 48 12.43 -18.83 -12.47
CA ASP A 48 11.18 -19.41 -12.97
C ASP A 48 10.15 -18.29 -13.24
N LEU A 49 10.11 -17.28 -12.37
CA LEU A 49 9.27 -16.09 -12.51
C LEU A 49 9.94 -14.82 -11.98
N SER A 50 9.36 -13.67 -12.32
CA SER A 50 9.71 -12.37 -11.76
C SER A 50 8.57 -11.82 -10.90
N VAL A 51 8.90 -11.30 -9.73
CA VAL A 51 8.00 -10.57 -8.83
C VAL A 51 8.43 -9.11 -8.73
N PHE A 52 7.50 -8.19 -8.98
CA PHE A 52 7.75 -6.75 -9.08
C PHE A 52 6.98 -5.99 -8.01
N HIS A 53 7.69 -5.34 -7.09
CA HIS A 53 7.11 -4.50 -6.04
C HIS A 53 6.91 -3.08 -6.55
N VAL A 54 5.66 -2.70 -6.74
CA VAL A 54 5.27 -1.47 -7.41
C VAL A 54 4.52 -0.55 -6.44
N GLY A 55 5.06 0.65 -6.25
CA GLY A 55 4.42 1.75 -5.51
C GLY A 55 4.45 3.07 -6.27
N ASN A 56 3.93 4.12 -5.65
CA ASN A 56 3.65 5.42 -6.28
C ASN A 56 4.83 6.44 -6.21
N ASN A 57 6.06 5.97 -5.98
CA ASN A 57 7.25 6.82 -5.98
C ASN A 57 8.10 6.62 -7.27
N PRO A 58 8.36 7.69 -8.06
CA PRO A 58 9.08 7.59 -9.33
C PRO A 58 10.53 7.11 -9.18
N ASP A 59 11.24 7.56 -8.15
CA ASP A 59 12.67 7.29 -7.98
C ASP A 59 12.94 5.85 -7.51
N ALA A 60 12.06 5.33 -6.66
CA ALA A 60 12.16 3.98 -6.12
C ALA A 60 11.65 2.92 -7.11
N HIS A 61 10.56 3.19 -7.84
CA HIS A 61 9.86 2.16 -8.62
C HIS A 61 9.96 2.31 -10.14
N GLY A 62 10.49 3.43 -10.68
CA GLY A 62 10.54 3.64 -12.13
C GLY A 62 11.29 2.53 -12.88
N TRP A 63 12.47 2.14 -12.38
CA TRP A 63 13.27 1.06 -12.98
C TRP A 63 12.61 -0.33 -12.87
N ILE A 64 11.71 -0.53 -11.89
CA ILE A 64 10.97 -1.77 -11.69
C ILE A 64 9.90 -1.89 -12.78
N VAL A 65 9.19 -0.80 -13.10
CA VAL A 65 8.24 -0.76 -14.22
C VAL A 65 8.98 -0.93 -15.56
N ASP A 66 10.16 -0.33 -15.72
CA ASP A 66 10.99 -0.55 -16.90
C ASP A 66 11.43 -2.02 -17.06
N ALA A 67 11.65 -2.73 -15.95
CA ALA A 67 11.91 -4.17 -15.95
C ALA A 67 10.64 -4.97 -16.31
N LEU A 68 9.49 -4.61 -15.74
CA LEU A 68 8.18 -5.22 -16.02
C LEU A 68 7.81 -5.11 -17.52
N ARG A 69 8.09 -3.97 -18.16
CA ARG A 69 7.91 -3.77 -19.61
C ARG A 69 8.73 -4.74 -20.46
N ARG A 70 9.89 -5.18 -19.96
CA ARG A 70 10.77 -6.12 -20.69
C ARG A 70 10.35 -7.56 -20.51
N ARG A 71 9.76 -7.90 -19.36
CA ARG A 71 9.26 -9.25 -19.08
C ARG A 71 8.09 -9.14 -18.08
N PRO A 72 6.85 -9.39 -18.55
CA PRO A 72 5.69 -9.56 -17.68
C PRO A 72 5.95 -10.53 -16.52
N GLY A 73 5.30 -10.30 -15.38
CA GLY A 73 5.41 -11.16 -14.21
C GLY A 73 4.41 -10.79 -13.11
N VAL A 74 4.57 -11.40 -11.95
CA VAL A 74 3.70 -11.14 -10.80
C VAL A 74 4.00 -9.76 -10.25
N VAL A 75 2.98 -8.94 -10.02
CA VAL A 75 3.14 -7.60 -9.44
C VAL A 75 2.59 -7.59 -8.02
N VAL A 76 3.42 -7.18 -7.06
CA VAL A 76 2.96 -6.77 -5.74
C VAL A 76 2.59 -5.29 -5.82
N LEU A 77 1.30 -5.00 -5.78
CA LEU A 77 0.79 -3.63 -5.94
C LEU A 77 0.59 -2.99 -4.57
N HIS A 78 1.56 -2.18 -4.15
CA HIS A 78 1.58 -1.50 -2.84
C HIS A 78 0.69 -0.26 -2.80
N ASP A 79 0.54 0.41 -3.95
CA ASP A 79 -0.38 1.53 -4.15
C ASP A 79 -1.17 1.24 -5.43
N PHE A 80 -2.50 1.39 -5.39
CA PHE A 80 -3.32 1.28 -6.60
C PHE A 80 -3.18 2.53 -7.48
N VAL A 81 -3.16 3.72 -6.88
CA VAL A 81 -2.93 4.98 -7.58
C VAL A 81 -1.43 5.16 -7.80
N LEU A 82 -1.03 5.23 -9.06
CA LEU A 82 0.36 5.35 -9.53
C LEU A 82 0.62 6.69 -10.24
N HIS A 83 -0.30 7.66 -10.09
CA HIS A 83 -0.25 8.94 -10.79
C HIS A 83 0.99 9.77 -10.47
N HIS A 84 1.40 9.85 -9.19
CA HIS A 84 2.59 10.61 -8.79
C HIS A 84 3.87 9.99 -9.38
N ARG A 85 3.94 8.66 -9.47
CA ARG A 85 5.02 7.96 -10.19
C ARG A 85 5.02 8.35 -11.67
N VAL A 86 3.88 8.27 -12.35
CA VAL A 86 3.80 8.62 -13.78
C VAL A 86 4.18 10.07 -14.00
N ALA A 87 3.62 11.01 -13.21
CA ALA A 87 3.94 12.43 -13.28
C ALA A 87 5.44 12.69 -13.05
N GLY A 88 6.06 12.04 -12.05
CA GLY A 88 7.49 12.17 -11.79
C GLY A 88 8.38 11.64 -12.93
N LEU A 89 7.99 10.52 -13.55
CA LEU A 89 8.73 9.92 -14.68
C LEU A 89 8.51 10.64 -16.01
N THR A 90 7.46 11.44 -16.14
CA THR A 90 7.10 12.18 -17.36
C THR A 90 7.35 13.67 -17.19
N ILE A 91 6.42 14.39 -16.53
CA ILE A 91 6.52 15.82 -16.21
C ILE A 91 7.85 16.15 -15.53
N GLY A 92 8.23 15.39 -14.51
CA GLY A 92 9.50 15.58 -13.77
C GLY A 92 10.75 15.45 -14.65
N ARG A 93 10.65 14.71 -15.76
CA ARG A 93 11.70 14.54 -16.77
C ARG A 93 11.50 15.38 -18.04
N ARG A 94 10.58 16.35 -17.98
CA ARG A 94 10.20 17.25 -19.09
C ARG A 94 9.58 16.52 -20.30
N ASP A 95 8.98 15.36 -20.07
CA ASP A 95 8.22 14.61 -21.07
C ASP A 95 6.71 14.86 -20.88
N GLY A 96 6.24 16.00 -21.38
CA GLY A 96 4.81 16.35 -21.32
C GLY A 96 3.94 15.44 -22.19
N HIS A 97 4.45 14.99 -23.34
CA HIS A 97 3.71 14.11 -24.24
C HIS A 97 3.48 12.73 -23.61
N GLY A 98 4.48 12.15 -22.96
CA GLY A 98 4.32 10.89 -22.22
C GLY A 98 3.28 10.98 -21.10
N TYR A 99 3.15 12.13 -20.43
CA TYR A 99 2.08 12.37 -19.46
C TYR A 99 0.70 12.40 -20.12
N LEU A 100 0.57 13.12 -21.23
CA LEU A 100 -0.69 13.22 -21.98
C LEU A 100 -1.13 11.86 -22.52
N ASP A 101 -0.20 11.06 -23.04
CA ASP A 101 -0.49 9.73 -23.57
C ASP A 101 -0.90 8.75 -22.45
N ALA A 102 -0.33 8.90 -21.24
CA ALA A 102 -0.77 8.14 -20.07
C ALA A 102 -2.19 8.52 -19.62
N MET A 103 -2.48 9.82 -19.58
CA MET A 103 -3.81 10.34 -19.27
C MET A 103 -4.85 9.94 -20.33
N GLU A 104 -4.47 9.93 -21.60
CA GLU A 104 -5.34 9.51 -22.71
C GLU A 104 -5.65 8.02 -22.66
N ARG A 105 -4.68 7.17 -22.32
CA ARG A 105 -4.93 5.74 -22.13
C ARG A 105 -5.94 5.44 -21.03
N GLU A 106 -5.94 6.21 -19.95
CA GLU A 106 -6.85 6.01 -18.81
C GLU A 106 -8.23 6.66 -19.05
N GLY A 107 -8.25 7.90 -19.52
CA GLY A 107 -9.47 8.72 -19.59
C GLY A 107 -9.91 9.11 -21.01
N GLY A 108 -9.31 8.52 -22.05
CA GLY A 108 -9.52 8.91 -23.45
C GLY A 108 -9.20 10.38 -23.71
N VAL A 109 -9.92 10.98 -24.66
CA VAL A 109 -9.77 12.40 -25.01
C VAL A 109 -9.99 13.33 -23.81
N VAL A 110 -10.93 13.00 -22.92
CA VAL A 110 -11.19 13.79 -21.70
C VAL A 110 -9.97 13.76 -20.78
N GLY A 111 -9.39 12.57 -20.56
CA GLY A 111 -8.15 12.41 -19.81
C GLY A 111 -7.02 13.25 -20.39
N ARG A 112 -6.82 13.20 -21.72
CA ARG A 112 -5.81 14.01 -22.41
C ARG A 112 -5.99 15.51 -22.19
N LEU A 113 -7.22 16.02 -22.33
CA LEU A 113 -7.54 17.44 -22.14
C LEU A 113 -7.31 17.90 -20.70
N LEU A 114 -7.69 17.08 -19.71
CA LEU A 114 -7.39 17.35 -18.31
C LEU A 114 -5.87 17.31 -18.05
N GLY A 115 -5.15 16.39 -18.70
CA GLY A 115 -3.70 16.34 -18.69
C GLY A 115 -3.06 17.64 -19.19
N HIS A 116 -3.57 18.21 -20.29
CA HIS A 116 -3.15 19.53 -20.78
C HIS A 116 -3.39 20.63 -19.75
N GLY A 117 -4.57 20.65 -19.11
CA GLY A 117 -4.89 21.61 -18.05
C GLY A 117 -3.90 21.56 -16.87
N VAL A 118 -3.43 20.37 -16.49
CA VAL A 118 -2.39 20.20 -15.46
C VAL A 118 -1.04 20.76 -15.93
N LEU A 119 -0.60 20.42 -17.15
CA LEU A 119 0.69 20.89 -17.70
C LEU A 119 0.73 22.42 -17.80
N ASP A 120 -0.37 23.03 -18.24
CA ASP A 120 -0.51 24.48 -18.39
C ASP A 120 -0.85 25.19 -17.06
N LYS A 121 -0.91 24.45 -15.94
CA LYS A 121 -1.23 24.95 -14.59
C LYS A 121 -2.59 25.66 -14.51
N ARG A 122 -3.53 25.27 -15.37
CA ARG A 122 -4.91 25.80 -15.39
C ARG A 122 -5.80 25.11 -14.35
N ILE A 123 -5.47 23.88 -13.99
CA ILE A 123 -6.13 23.12 -12.92
C ILE A 123 -5.08 22.57 -11.94
N PRO A 124 -5.45 22.32 -10.68
CA PRO A 124 -4.53 21.70 -9.72
C PRO A 124 -4.11 20.29 -10.18
N PRO A 125 -2.99 19.78 -9.66
CA PRO A 125 -2.60 18.41 -9.93
C PRO A 125 -3.70 17.39 -9.60
N LEU A 126 -4.01 16.52 -10.55
CA LEU A 126 -5.07 15.52 -10.39
C LEU A 126 -4.70 14.45 -9.35
N TRP A 127 -3.41 14.16 -9.17
CA TRP A 127 -2.94 13.24 -8.13
C TRP A 127 -3.15 13.76 -6.71
N GLU A 128 -3.45 15.04 -6.52
CA GLU A 128 -3.77 15.62 -5.21
C GLU A 128 -5.28 15.78 -5.01
N SER A 129 -6.01 16.12 -6.08
CA SER A 129 -7.42 16.49 -6.03
C SER A 129 -8.37 15.34 -6.37
N ARG A 130 -8.01 14.48 -7.33
CA ARG A 130 -8.84 13.39 -7.85
C ARG A 130 -8.01 12.12 -8.19
N PRO A 131 -7.14 11.64 -7.27
CA PRO A 131 -6.22 10.54 -7.58
C PRO A 131 -6.92 9.23 -7.92
N GLN A 132 -8.14 9.02 -7.42
CA GLN A 132 -8.92 7.81 -7.66
C GLN A 132 -9.59 7.78 -9.04
N GLU A 133 -9.86 8.94 -9.64
CA GLU A 133 -10.42 9.03 -11.00
C GLU A 133 -9.34 8.75 -12.06
N PHE A 134 -8.11 9.20 -11.82
CA PHE A 134 -6.97 9.02 -12.73
C PHE A 134 -5.85 8.26 -12.04
N HIS A 135 -6.08 6.98 -11.77
CA HIS A 135 -5.14 6.18 -10.98
C HIS A 135 -3.87 5.82 -11.76
N LEU A 136 -3.91 5.76 -13.09
CA LEU A 136 -2.76 5.44 -13.97
C LEU A 136 -2.10 4.10 -13.65
N ALA A 137 -2.93 3.13 -13.25
CA ALA A 137 -2.50 1.75 -12.97
C ALA A 137 -2.55 0.86 -14.21
N GLY A 138 -3.27 1.28 -15.27
CA GLY A 138 -3.58 0.43 -16.42
C GLY A 138 -2.36 -0.22 -17.08
N GLU A 139 -1.24 0.49 -17.22
CA GLU A 139 0.00 -0.09 -17.76
C GLU A 139 0.53 -1.25 -16.90
N VAL A 140 0.52 -1.09 -15.57
CA VAL A 140 1.00 -2.13 -14.65
C VAL A 140 0.06 -3.32 -14.67
N LEU A 141 -1.25 -3.08 -14.68
CA LEU A 141 -2.26 -4.13 -14.76
C LEU A 141 -2.16 -4.93 -16.07
N ALA A 142 -1.93 -4.25 -17.20
CA ALA A 142 -1.79 -4.89 -18.51
C ALA A 142 -0.52 -5.75 -18.64
N LEU A 143 0.54 -5.41 -17.90
CA LEU A 143 1.81 -6.16 -17.92
C LEU A 143 1.89 -7.23 -16.83
N ALA A 144 0.98 -7.23 -15.85
CA ALA A 144 0.99 -8.20 -14.76
C ALA A 144 0.45 -9.56 -15.23
N THR A 145 1.17 -10.65 -14.91
CA THR A 145 0.67 -12.03 -15.11
C THR A 145 -0.18 -12.51 -13.93
N GLY A 146 -0.11 -11.78 -12.81
CA GLY A 146 -0.87 -12.00 -11.59
C GLY A 146 -0.59 -10.86 -10.61
N LEU A 147 -1.51 -10.60 -9.69
CA LEU A 147 -1.38 -9.54 -8.68
C LEU A 147 -1.31 -10.12 -7.29
N ILE A 148 -0.39 -9.59 -6.48
CA ILE A 148 -0.45 -9.69 -5.04
C ILE A 148 -0.89 -8.32 -4.52
N VAL A 149 -1.97 -8.30 -3.75
CA VAL A 149 -2.55 -7.09 -3.16
C VAL A 149 -2.72 -7.27 -1.65
N HIS A 150 -2.78 -6.17 -0.92
CA HIS A 150 -2.82 -6.21 0.56
C HIS A 150 -4.21 -6.03 1.16
N SER A 151 -5.21 -5.74 0.34
CA SER A 151 -6.56 -5.39 0.81
C SER A 151 -7.64 -5.75 -0.20
N HIS A 152 -8.87 -5.93 0.30
CA HIS A 152 -10.06 -6.11 -0.55
C HIS A 152 -10.30 -4.89 -1.42
N HIS A 153 -10.07 -3.69 -0.88
CA HIS A 153 -10.19 -2.44 -1.62
C HIS A 153 -9.33 -2.44 -2.89
N VAL A 154 -8.05 -2.83 -2.82
CA VAL A 154 -7.17 -2.85 -4.00
C VAL A 154 -7.57 -3.98 -4.96
N GLU A 155 -8.00 -5.13 -4.44
CA GLU A 155 -8.56 -6.22 -5.25
C GLU A 155 -9.74 -5.73 -6.09
N ASP A 156 -10.75 -5.12 -5.46
CA ASP A 156 -11.94 -4.59 -6.12
C ASP A 156 -11.60 -3.48 -7.12
N ARG A 157 -10.64 -2.62 -6.79
CA ARG A 157 -10.16 -1.56 -7.70
C ARG A 157 -9.44 -2.12 -8.91
N ALA A 158 -8.61 -3.16 -8.74
CA ALA A 158 -7.95 -3.84 -9.85
C ALA A 158 -8.95 -4.55 -10.76
N ARG A 159 -9.95 -5.23 -10.18
CA ARG A 159 -11.07 -5.84 -10.95
C ARG A 159 -11.88 -4.79 -11.69
N GLY A 160 -12.24 -3.69 -11.02
CA GLY A 160 -12.96 -2.57 -11.61
C GLY A 160 -12.20 -1.87 -12.75
N ALA A 161 -10.87 -1.88 -12.70
CA ALA A 161 -9.99 -1.42 -13.77
C ALA A 161 -9.74 -2.48 -14.88
N GLY A 162 -10.44 -3.61 -14.84
CA GLY A 162 -10.45 -4.61 -15.90
C GLY A 162 -9.43 -5.73 -15.78
N PHE A 163 -8.68 -5.84 -14.67
CA PHE A 163 -7.71 -6.93 -14.50
C PHE A 163 -8.41 -8.30 -14.36
N GLN A 164 -8.15 -9.20 -15.31
CA GLN A 164 -8.76 -10.55 -15.35
C GLN A 164 -7.86 -11.68 -14.83
N GLY A 165 -6.58 -11.39 -14.58
CA GLY A 165 -5.64 -12.40 -14.10
C GLY A 165 -5.89 -12.86 -12.65
N PRO A 166 -5.06 -13.79 -12.14
CA PRO A 166 -5.12 -14.22 -10.75
C PRO A 166 -4.75 -13.06 -9.81
N ILE A 167 -5.51 -12.93 -8.72
CA ILE A 167 -5.22 -12.00 -7.63
C ILE A 167 -5.09 -12.83 -6.35
N TRP A 168 -3.97 -12.66 -5.64
CA TRP A 168 -3.77 -13.21 -4.31
C TRP A 168 -3.77 -12.06 -3.31
N ARG A 169 -4.70 -12.09 -2.37
CA ARG A 169 -4.70 -11.16 -1.26
C ARG A 169 -3.77 -11.68 -0.17
N VAL A 170 -2.64 -11.00 0.00
CA VAL A 170 -1.62 -11.34 0.99
C VAL A 170 -1.48 -10.14 1.95
N PRO A 171 -1.82 -10.27 3.24
CA PRO A 171 -1.71 -9.17 4.19
C PRO A 171 -0.31 -8.57 4.26
N HIS A 172 -0.22 -7.30 4.62
CA HIS A 172 1.06 -6.69 4.95
C HIS A 172 1.63 -7.36 6.21
N PRO A 173 2.88 -7.87 6.23
CA PRO A 173 3.44 -8.53 7.40
C PRO A 173 3.70 -7.55 8.53
N ALA A 174 3.52 -8.02 9.75
CA ALA A 174 3.88 -7.35 10.98
C ALA A 174 5.38 -7.48 11.24
N TRP A 175 5.97 -6.39 11.68
CA TRP A 175 7.31 -6.43 12.23
C TRP A 175 7.28 -7.12 13.59
N PRO A 176 8.31 -7.95 13.90
CA PRO A 176 8.58 -8.34 15.27
C PRO A 176 8.75 -7.10 16.13
N VAL A 177 8.12 -7.10 17.30
CA VAL A 177 8.27 -6.00 18.26
C VAL A 177 9.69 -6.09 18.84
N PRO A 178 10.55 -5.07 18.65
CA PRO A 178 11.88 -5.10 19.23
C PRO A 178 11.80 -4.92 20.75
N GLU A 179 12.82 -5.37 21.47
CA GLU A 179 12.98 -5.06 22.90
C GLU A 179 13.31 -3.57 23.07
N VAL A 180 12.26 -2.75 23.18
CA VAL A 180 12.39 -1.31 23.43
C VAL A 180 11.57 -0.90 24.64
N GLN A 181 12.11 0.04 25.41
CA GLN A 181 11.38 0.66 26.50
C GLN A 181 10.51 1.79 25.95
N PRO A 182 9.21 1.88 26.33
CA PRO A 182 8.38 3.02 26.00
C PRO A 182 9.03 4.31 26.49
N GLU A 183 9.07 5.33 25.63
CA GLU A 183 9.54 6.66 26.01
C GLU A 183 8.66 7.22 27.14
N ARG A 184 9.29 7.89 28.12
CA ARG A 184 8.57 8.53 29.21
C ARG A 184 8.15 9.94 28.81
N HIS A 185 6.87 10.24 28.95
CA HIS A 185 6.33 11.58 28.77
C HIS A 185 5.42 11.96 29.94
N GLU A 186 5.39 13.26 30.26
CA GLU A 186 4.43 13.81 31.20
C GLU A 186 3.13 14.21 30.49
N GLY A 187 2.01 14.04 31.20
CA GLY A 187 0.67 14.30 30.67
C GLY A 187 0.02 13.05 30.06
N SER A 188 -1.31 13.07 29.98
CA SER A 188 -2.12 11.98 29.44
C SER A 188 -3.47 12.53 28.96
N PRO A 189 -4.04 11.99 27.86
CA PRO A 189 -3.46 10.95 27.01
C PRO A 189 -2.32 11.48 26.14
N LEU A 190 -1.39 10.60 25.77
CA LEU A 190 -0.43 10.85 24.69
C LEU A 190 -1.00 10.31 23.37
N VAL A 191 -1.38 11.23 22.48
CA VAL A 191 -1.84 10.93 21.12
C VAL A 191 -0.65 10.97 20.18
N GLY A 192 -0.40 9.89 19.44
CA GLY A 192 0.71 9.80 18.48
C GLY A 192 0.25 9.86 17.02
N SER A 193 0.98 10.57 16.17
CA SER A 193 0.84 10.54 14.72
C SER A 193 2.21 10.36 14.07
N PHE A 194 2.34 9.33 13.24
CA PHE A 194 3.62 8.88 12.70
C PHE A 194 3.64 8.93 11.17
N GLY A 195 4.76 9.41 10.61
CA GLY A 195 4.98 9.60 9.19
C GLY A 195 4.99 11.07 8.77
N ASN A 196 5.25 11.32 7.48
CA ASN A 196 5.38 12.68 6.95
C ASN A 196 4.16 13.55 7.26
N LEU A 197 4.39 14.75 7.78
CA LEU A 197 3.34 15.67 8.19
C LEU A 197 2.90 16.51 6.99
N ASN A 198 1.67 16.29 6.51
CA ASN A 198 1.10 16.98 5.36
C ASN A 198 -0.45 16.96 5.35
N SER A 199 -1.04 17.58 4.33
CA SER A 199 -2.49 17.64 4.15
C SER A 199 -3.14 16.27 3.89
N SER A 200 -2.46 15.37 3.16
CA SER A 200 -3.03 14.04 2.85
C SER A 200 -3.05 13.10 4.05
N LYS A 201 -2.30 13.42 5.11
CA LYS A 201 -2.35 12.76 6.43
C LYS A 201 -3.37 13.39 7.39
N ARG A 202 -4.21 14.29 6.89
CA ARG A 202 -5.23 15.03 7.65
C ARG A 202 -4.68 15.68 8.93
N ILE A 203 -3.42 16.10 8.90
CA ILE A 203 -2.80 16.82 10.02
C ILE A 203 -3.62 18.06 10.40
N PRO A 204 -4.19 18.85 9.47
CA PRO A 204 -5.08 19.96 9.85
C PRO A 204 -6.25 19.52 10.74
N GLN A 205 -6.96 18.45 10.37
CA GLN A 205 -8.10 17.91 11.10
C GLN A 205 -7.68 17.34 12.46
N LEU A 206 -6.54 16.65 12.51
CA LEU A 206 -5.95 16.17 13.76
C LEU A 206 -5.65 17.34 14.72
N LEU A 207 -5.05 18.42 14.23
CA LEU A 207 -4.76 19.59 15.05
C LEU A 207 -6.04 20.26 15.57
N GLU A 208 -7.06 20.39 14.72
CA GLU A 208 -8.37 20.96 15.11
C GLU A 208 -9.05 20.12 16.20
N ALA A 209 -9.10 18.80 16.05
CA ALA A 209 -9.67 17.89 17.04
C ALA A 209 -8.85 17.87 18.35
N PHE A 210 -7.52 17.86 18.23
CA PHE A 210 -6.63 17.87 19.39
C PHE A 210 -6.70 19.18 20.17
N ALA A 211 -6.87 20.33 19.50
CA ALA A 211 -7.10 21.60 20.18
C ALA A 211 -8.37 21.57 21.04
N ARG A 212 -9.44 20.90 20.59
CA ARG A 212 -10.66 20.69 21.38
C ARG A 212 -10.36 19.78 22.57
N LEU A 213 -9.77 18.61 22.32
CA LEU A 213 -9.38 17.65 23.36
C LEU A 213 -8.54 18.30 24.47
N ARG A 214 -7.56 19.14 24.11
CA ARG A 214 -6.69 19.79 25.09
C ARG A 214 -7.41 20.83 25.96
N ARG A 215 -8.48 21.47 25.47
CA ARG A 215 -9.32 22.34 26.30
C ARG A 215 -10.07 21.55 27.35
N ASP A 216 -10.58 20.38 26.98
CA ASP A 216 -11.33 19.50 27.88
C ASP A 216 -10.39 18.70 28.81
N ARG A 217 -9.18 18.42 28.34
CA ARG A 217 -8.09 17.73 29.05
C ARG A 217 -6.76 18.47 28.91
N PRO A 218 -6.44 19.45 29.80
CA PRO A 218 -5.18 20.20 29.75
C PRO A 218 -3.91 19.34 29.83
N GLY A 219 -4.03 18.13 30.38
CA GLY A 219 -2.96 17.12 30.43
C GLY A 219 -2.64 16.44 29.09
N ALA A 220 -3.54 16.48 28.10
CA ALA A 220 -3.36 15.79 26.83
C ALA A 220 -2.15 16.30 26.04
N ARG A 221 -1.41 15.39 25.40
CA ARG A 221 -0.22 15.70 24.58
C ARG A 221 -0.37 15.09 23.19
N LEU A 222 0.15 15.77 22.17
CA LEU A 222 0.20 15.30 20.79
C LEU A 222 1.66 15.14 20.37
N LEU A 223 2.04 13.90 20.05
CA LEU A 223 3.35 13.55 19.52
C LEU A 223 3.27 13.42 18.00
N LEU A 224 4.00 14.28 17.29
CA LEU A 224 4.13 14.28 15.84
C LEU A 224 5.54 13.79 15.46
N VAL A 225 5.63 12.59 14.87
CA VAL A 225 6.91 11.98 14.46
C VAL A 225 6.94 11.89 12.94
N GLY A 226 7.79 12.70 12.30
CA GLY A 226 7.99 12.68 10.86
C GLY A 226 8.41 14.04 10.29
N ALA A 227 8.98 14.01 9.09
CA ALA A 227 9.37 15.23 8.40
C ALA A 227 8.12 16.03 7.95
N VAL A 228 8.16 17.35 8.13
CA VAL A 228 7.17 18.26 7.56
C VAL A 228 7.37 18.32 6.05
N SER A 229 6.32 18.03 5.28
CA SER A 229 6.43 18.08 3.82
C SER A 229 6.63 19.51 3.31
N PRO A 230 7.41 19.71 2.24
CA PRO A 230 7.57 21.03 1.63
C PRO A 230 6.23 21.71 1.34
N GLY A 231 6.10 22.99 1.68
CA GLY A 231 4.87 23.76 1.49
C GLY A 231 3.80 23.57 2.57
N PHE A 232 4.00 22.67 3.55
CA PHE A 232 3.09 22.50 4.68
C PHE A 232 3.50 23.38 5.87
N ASP A 233 2.80 24.49 6.08
CA ASP A 233 3.06 25.42 7.20
C ASP A 233 2.41 24.91 8.50
N LEU A 234 3.11 24.03 9.21
CA LEU A 234 2.67 23.46 10.49
C LEU A 234 2.63 24.52 11.60
N ASP A 235 3.64 25.37 11.70
CA ASP A 235 3.79 26.34 12.79
C ASP A 235 2.66 27.38 12.77
N ARG A 236 2.29 27.89 11.60
CA ARG A 236 1.14 28.80 11.45
C ARG A 236 -0.17 28.15 11.85
N ARG A 237 -0.34 26.85 11.59
CA ARG A 237 -1.57 26.11 11.98
C ARG A 237 -1.66 25.96 13.49
N LEU A 238 -0.57 25.57 14.14
CA LEU A 238 -0.48 25.49 15.60
C LEU A 238 -0.78 26.84 16.25
N GLN A 239 -0.17 27.92 15.74
CA GLN A 239 -0.40 29.28 16.22
C GLN A 239 -1.89 29.69 16.13
N ARG A 240 -2.55 29.44 14.98
CA ARG A 240 -3.97 29.77 14.78
C ARG A 240 -4.90 29.02 15.73
N LEU A 241 -4.53 27.81 16.12
CA LEU A 241 -5.32 26.97 17.03
C LEU A 241 -5.00 27.23 18.50
N GLY A 242 -4.08 28.15 18.81
CA GLY A 242 -3.64 28.40 20.18
C GLY A 242 -2.91 27.21 20.83
N LEU A 243 -2.44 26.26 20.02
CA LEU A 243 -1.65 25.11 20.48
C LEU A 243 -0.21 25.58 20.70
N SER A 244 0.09 26.05 21.92
CA SER A 244 1.45 26.38 22.34
C SER A 244 2.32 25.11 22.47
N SER A 245 3.64 25.30 22.60
CA SER A 245 4.63 24.23 22.71
C SER A 245 4.39 23.26 23.86
N ASP A 246 3.66 23.67 24.90
CA ASP A 246 3.40 22.87 26.11
C ASP A 246 2.52 21.62 25.87
N GLY A 247 1.94 21.47 24.68
CA GLY A 247 1.10 20.32 24.31
C GLY A 247 1.56 19.50 23.12
N ILE A 248 2.58 19.97 22.40
CA ILE A 248 2.96 19.44 21.10
C ILE A 248 4.42 18.98 21.17
N LEU A 249 4.61 17.66 21.09
CA LEU A 249 5.92 17.02 21.02
C LEU A 249 6.24 16.73 19.55
N ARG A 250 7.45 17.05 19.10
CA ARG A 250 7.84 16.91 17.69
C ARG A 250 9.18 16.22 17.57
N GLU A 251 9.20 15.15 16.79
CA GLU A 251 10.43 14.55 16.30
C GLU A 251 10.38 14.51 14.78
N SER A 252 11.50 14.81 14.13
CA SER A 252 11.56 14.84 12.67
C SER A 252 11.70 13.42 12.11
N TYR A 253 12.84 13.09 11.52
CA TYR A 253 13.16 11.71 11.19
C TYR A 253 13.84 11.03 12.39
N VAL A 254 13.38 9.84 12.73
CA VAL A 254 13.92 9.01 13.82
C VAL A 254 14.35 7.65 13.27
N ASP A 255 15.31 7.01 13.94
CA ASP A 255 15.64 5.61 13.64
C ASP A 255 14.55 4.64 14.11
N GLU A 256 14.68 3.37 13.72
CA GLU A 256 13.66 2.36 14.00
C GLU A 256 13.46 2.13 15.51
N ALA A 257 14.54 2.03 16.29
CA ALA A 257 14.43 1.81 17.73
C ALA A 257 13.69 2.96 18.43
N ARG A 258 14.00 4.22 18.07
CA ARG A 258 13.30 5.40 18.57
C ARG A 258 11.85 5.43 18.11
N LEU A 259 11.55 5.05 16.87
CA LEU A 259 10.18 4.95 16.36
C LEU A 259 9.32 4.01 17.22
N TRP A 260 9.82 2.80 17.49
CA TRP A 260 9.11 1.82 18.32
C TRP A 260 8.94 2.30 19.76
N SER A 261 9.97 2.90 20.36
CA SER A 261 9.90 3.46 21.72
C SER A 261 8.84 4.55 21.84
N LEU A 262 8.76 5.45 20.85
CA LEU A 262 7.77 6.52 20.79
C LEU A 262 6.35 5.98 20.54
N MET A 263 6.17 5.05 19.60
CA MET A 263 4.89 4.39 19.37
C MET A 263 4.41 3.65 20.63
N ALA A 264 5.32 2.97 21.32
CA ALA A 264 5.04 2.23 22.55
C ALA A 264 4.63 3.16 23.71
N ALA A 265 5.03 4.43 23.70
CA ALA A 265 4.63 5.41 24.70
C ALA A 265 3.18 5.93 24.53
N CYS A 266 2.64 5.90 23.30
CA CYS A 266 1.32 6.47 23.03
C CYS A 266 0.18 5.69 23.69
N ASP A 267 -0.83 6.41 24.17
CA ASP A 267 -2.12 5.86 24.61
C ASP A 267 -3.01 5.54 23.42
N VAL A 268 -2.95 6.38 22.39
CA VAL A 268 -3.75 6.29 21.15
C VAL A 268 -2.89 6.72 19.97
N CYS A 269 -2.98 5.99 18.86
CA CYS A 269 -2.30 6.34 17.61
C CYS A 269 -3.30 6.77 16.54
N VAL A 270 -3.12 7.97 15.98
CA VAL A 270 -3.98 8.52 14.93
C VAL A 270 -3.29 8.41 13.57
N ASN A 271 -3.95 7.78 12.62
CA ASN A 271 -3.43 7.51 11.27
C ASN A 271 -4.50 7.89 10.24
N LEU A 272 -4.69 9.19 10.08
CA LEU A 272 -5.66 9.70 9.14
C LEU A 272 -5.07 9.82 7.74
N ARG A 273 -5.95 9.70 6.74
CA ARG A 273 -5.58 9.85 5.36
C ARG A 273 -6.78 10.20 4.49
N ALA A 274 -6.63 11.26 3.70
CA ALA A 274 -7.46 11.46 2.51
C ALA A 274 -6.78 12.46 1.55
N PRO A 275 -6.80 12.19 0.22
CA PRO A 275 -7.27 10.96 -0.40
C PRO A 275 -6.33 9.77 -0.14
N THR A 276 -6.84 8.53 -0.23
CA THR A 276 -6.01 7.32 -0.25
C THR A 276 -5.47 7.06 -1.67
N MET A 277 -4.31 6.41 -1.76
CA MET A 277 -3.72 5.89 -2.99
C MET A 277 -4.00 4.38 -3.16
N GLY A 278 -4.85 3.79 -2.31
CA GLY A 278 -5.04 2.35 -2.21
C GLY A 278 -3.93 1.65 -1.42
N GLU A 279 -3.18 2.37 -0.58
CA GLU A 279 -2.09 1.78 0.19
C GLU A 279 -2.55 1.03 1.44
N THR A 280 -1.70 0.13 1.92
CA THR A 280 -1.77 -0.44 3.28
C THR A 280 -0.72 0.22 4.18
N SER A 281 -1.10 0.64 5.39
CA SER A 281 -0.22 1.43 6.25
C SER A 281 0.69 0.56 7.13
N GLY A 282 1.96 0.44 6.77
CA GLY A 282 2.97 -0.22 7.61
C GLY A 282 3.15 0.43 9.00
N SER A 283 2.77 1.70 9.18
CA SER A 283 2.75 2.35 10.50
C SER A 283 1.61 1.82 11.37
N VAL A 284 0.42 1.62 10.79
CA VAL A 284 -0.71 1.03 11.53
C VAL A 284 -0.37 -0.40 11.91
N ILE A 285 0.20 -1.20 10.99
CA ILE A 285 0.61 -2.58 11.31
C ILE A 285 1.57 -2.64 12.50
N ARG A 286 2.58 -1.76 12.58
CA ARG A 286 3.48 -1.69 13.76
C ARG A 286 2.73 -1.35 15.05
N GLN A 287 1.76 -0.44 14.97
CA GLN A 287 0.93 -0.06 16.12
C GLN A 287 0.04 -1.22 16.57
N LEU A 288 -0.48 -2.03 15.64
CA LEU A 288 -1.21 -3.26 15.96
C LEU A 288 -0.32 -4.27 16.69
N SER A 289 0.93 -4.46 16.23
CA SER A 289 1.91 -5.32 16.92
C SER A 289 2.20 -4.86 18.35
N LEU A 290 2.10 -3.55 18.64
CA LEU A 290 2.24 -2.98 19.98
C LEU A 290 0.92 -2.99 20.79
N GLY A 291 -0.18 -3.49 20.22
CA GLY A 291 -1.49 -3.46 20.85
C GLY A 291 -2.00 -2.04 21.08
N LYS A 292 -1.71 -1.10 20.18
CA LYS A 292 -2.15 0.30 20.32
C LYS A 292 -3.57 0.47 19.79
N PRO A 293 -4.48 1.11 20.56
CA PRO A 293 -5.72 1.63 20.01
C PRO A 293 -5.41 2.58 18.85
N VAL A 294 -6.02 2.34 17.69
CA VAL A 294 -5.82 3.17 16.51
C VAL A 294 -7.09 3.91 16.12
N VAL A 295 -6.92 5.14 15.66
CA VAL A 295 -7.96 5.94 15.01
C VAL A 295 -7.53 6.18 13.58
N VAL A 296 -8.38 5.84 12.62
CA VAL A 296 -8.06 5.86 11.18
C VAL A 296 -9.13 6.60 10.38
N SER A 297 -8.80 7.05 9.18
CA SER A 297 -9.84 7.53 8.26
C SER A 297 -10.65 6.37 7.71
N ASP A 298 -11.96 6.52 7.58
CA ASP A 298 -12.87 5.50 7.01
C ASP A 298 -12.78 5.50 5.48
N VAL A 299 -11.63 5.12 4.94
CA VAL A 299 -11.38 5.02 3.49
C VAL A 299 -10.45 3.85 3.15
N GLY A 300 -10.68 3.21 2.00
CA GLY A 300 -9.76 2.21 1.45
C GLY A 300 -9.48 1.04 2.40
N TRP A 301 -8.21 0.62 2.51
CA TRP A 301 -7.80 -0.44 3.43
C TRP A 301 -8.09 -0.11 4.91
N PHE A 302 -8.11 1.16 5.30
CA PHE A 302 -8.37 1.54 6.70
C PHE A 302 -9.78 1.18 7.14
N SER A 303 -10.76 1.20 6.22
CA SER A 303 -12.15 0.76 6.48
C SER A 303 -12.27 -0.74 6.72
N GLU A 304 -11.31 -1.53 6.23
CA GLU A 304 -11.30 -3.00 6.37
C GLU A 304 -10.83 -3.45 7.76
N LEU A 305 -10.23 -2.57 8.56
CA LEU A 305 -9.84 -2.89 9.93
C LEU A 305 -11.08 -3.22 10.77
N PRO A 306 -11.07 -4.26 11.63
CA PRO A 306 -12.22 -4.54 12.50
C PRO A 306 -12.54 -3.38 13.46
N ASP A 307 -13.81 -3.15 13.77
CA ASP A 307 -14.26 -2.04 14.62
C ASP A 307 -13.75 -2.18 16.07
N GLU A 308 -13.52 -3.42 16.52
CA GLU A 308 -12.89 -3.70 17.81
C GLU A 308 -11.41 -3.33 17.86
N VAL A 309 -10.76 -3.10 16.71
CA VAL A 309 -9.34 -2.72 16.60
C VAL A 309 -9.18 -1.22 16.35
N ALA A 310 -10.05 -0.63 15.53
CA ALA A 310 -9.89 0.73 15.04
C ALA A 310 -11.19 1.54 15.12
N LEU A 311 -11.10 2.77 15.64
CA LEU A 311 -12.16 3.75 15.43
C LEU A 311 -11.98 4.42 14.07
N LYS A 312 -13.00 4.37 13.22
CA LYS A 312 -12.98 4.87 11.85
C LYS A 312 -13.67 6.23 11.77
N ILE A 313 -12.97 7.22 11.22
CA ILE A 313 -13.44 8.60 11.12
C ILE A 313 -13.88 8.88 9.68
N PRO A 314 -15.17 9.21 9.45
CA PRO A 314 -15.64 9.61 8.13
C PRO A 314 -14.87 10.81 7.60
N VAL A 315 -14.56 10.79 6.29
CA VAL A 315 -13.88 11.90 5.61
C VAL A 315 -14.93 12.84 5.01
N ASP A 316 -15.50 13.70 5.86
CA ASP A 316 -16.53 14.65 5.49
C ASP A 316 -16.36 16.00 6.21
N VAL A 317 -17.40 16.84 6.17
CA VAL A 317 -17.40 18.16 6.82
C VAL A 317 -17.35 18.08 8.35
N GLY A 318 -17.74 16.94 8.94
CA GLY A 318 -17.76 16.67 10.38
C GLY A 318 -16.54 15.87 10.88
N GLU A 319 -15.54 15.61 10.03
CA GLU A 319 -14.38 14.76 10.35
C GLU A 319 -13.67 15.19 11.65
N ALA A 320 -13.40 16.48 11.84
CA ALA A 320 -12.71 16.98 13.03
C ALA A 320 -13.55 16.83 14.31
N GLU A 321 -14.87 16.92 14.21
CA GLU A 321 -15.77 16.70 15.36
C GLU A 321 -15.84 15.23 15.74
N THR A 322 -15.98 14.35 14.74
CA THR A 322 -16.00 12.90 14.95
C THR A 322 -14.66 12.40 15.50
N LEU A 323 -13.55 12.94 15.00
CA LEU A 323 -12.21 12.66 15.53
C LEU A 323 -12.06 13.11 16.98
N HIS A 324 -12.57 14.30 17.33
CA HIS A 324 -12.56 14.77 18.71
C HIS A 324 -13.34 13.83 19.63
N ALA A 325 -14.55 13.42 19.26
CA ALA A 325 -15.36 12.47 20.03
C ALA A 325 -14.65 11.11 20.21
N ALA A 326 -13.99 10.59 19.16
CA ALA A 326 -13.20 9.37 19.24
C ALA A 326 -12.00 9.51 20.21
N LEU A 327 -11.28 10.62 20.14
CA LEU A 327 -10.16 10.90 21.05
C LEU A 327 -10.65 11.06 22.50
N GLU A 328 -11.79 11.72 22.71
CA GLU A 328 -12.37 11.94 24.04
C GLU A 328 -12.82 10.62 24.69
N LEU A 329 -13.47 9.74 23.91
CA LEU A 329 -13.81 8.38 24.34
C LEU A 329 -12.56 7.61 24.77
N LEU A 330 -11.53 7.59 23.91
CA LEU A 330 -10.32 6.84 24.19
C LEU A 330 -9.50 7.46 25.33
N ALA A 331 -9.54 8.79 25.51
CA ALA A 331 -8.89 9.47 26.63
C ALA A 331 -9.53 9.08 27.97
N GLY A 332 -10.86 9.10 28.03
CA GLY A 332 -11.63 8.86 29.25
C GLY A 332 -11.84 7.40 29.62
N ASN A 333 -11.66 6.45 28.69
CA ASN A 333 -12.05 5.06 28.89
C ASN A 333 -10.90 4.06 28.72
N GLY A 334 -10.20 3.77 29.82
CA GLY A 334 -9.11 2.78 29.85
C GLY A 334 -9.56 1.35 29.53
N ALA A 335 -10.82 0.99 29.83
CA ALA A 335 -11.36 -0.34 29.52
C ALA A 335 -11.57 -0.55 28.01
N VAL A 336 -12.03 0.49 27.30
CA VAL A 336 -12.10 0.50 25.83
C VAL A 336 -10.71 0.38 25.24
N ARG A 337 -9.73 1.18 25.69
CA ARG A 337 -8.33 1.07 25.24
C ARG A 337 -7.76 -0.34 25.45
N ALA A 338 -7.99 -0.94 26.62
CA ALA A 338 -7.52 -2.29 26.91
C ALA A 338 -8.18 -3.36 26.02
N THR A 339 -9.45 -3.18 25.66
CA THR A 339 -10.18 -4.08 24.76
C THR A 339 -9.65 -3.98 23.34
N MET A 340 -9.49 -2.75 22.82
CA MET A 340 -8.87 -2.52 21.51
C MET A 340 -7.44 -3.04 21.45
N SER A 341 -6.68 -2.89 22.54
CA SER A 341 -5.31 -3.40 22.64
C SER A 341 -5.24 -4.91 22.47
N ARG A 342 -6.11 -5.67 23.16
CA ARG A 342 -6.18 -7.13 23.01
C ARG A 342 -6.58 -7.53 21.59
N ALA A 343 -7.58 -6.88 21.01
CA ALA A 343 -8.03 -7.15 19.65
C ALA A 343 -6.94 -6.85 18.61
N ALA A 344 -6.19 -5.75 18.78
CA ALA A 344 -5.08 -5.39 17.90
C ALA A 344 -3.95 -6.42 17.93
N LEU A 345 -3.57 -6.91 19.12
CA LEU A 345 -2.56 -7.97 19.28
C LEU A 345 -3.04 -9.29 18.66
N GLU A 346 -4.31 -9.64 18.84
CA GLU A 346 -4.89 -10.84 18.26
C GLU A 346 -4.89 -10.77 16.73
N LEU A 347 -5.32 -9.64 16.15
CA LEU A 347 -5.31 -9.40 14.71
C LEU A 347 -3.88 -9.47 14.14
N ALA A 348 -2.92 -8.80 14.79
CA ALA A 348 -1.53 -8.82 14.37
C ALA A 348 -0.96 -10.26 14.34
N ARG A 349 -1.24 -11.06 15.36
CA ARG A 349 -0.82 -12.47 15.44
C ARG A 349 -1.54 -13.37 14.44
N ARG A 350 -2.83 -13.13 14.17
CA ARG A 350 -3.66 -13.99 13.32
C ARG A 350 -3.42 -13.75 11.84
N GLU A 351 -3.38 -12.48 11.42
CA GLU A 351 -3.42 -12.10 10.00
C GLU A 351 -2.10 -11.53 9.49
N HIS A 352 -1.35 -10.84 10.36
CA HIS A 352 -0.13 -10.15 9.98
C HIS A 352 1.14 -10.90 10.38
N ASP A 353 1.04 -12.11 10.93
CA ASP A 353 2.22 -12.89 11.31
C ASP A 353 3.18 -13.07 10.12
N LEU A 354 4.47 -12.79 10.34
CA LEU A 354 5.48 -12.75 9.29
C LEU A 354 5.67 -14.12 8.61
N GLU A 355 5.64 -15.21 9.40
CA GLU A 355 5.80 -16.55 8.84
C GLU A 355 4.59 -16.92 7.99
N HIS A 356 3.39 -16.67 8.52
CA HIS A 356 2.14 -16.90 7.80
C HIS A 356 2.10 -16.11 6.48
N VAL A 357 2.41 -14.82 6.50
CA VAL A 357 2.46 -13.97 5.31
C VAL A 357 3.50 -14.47 4.30
N ALA A 358 4.68 -14.89 4.76
CA ALA A 358 5.70 -15.47 3.88
C ALA A 358 5.23 -16.78 3.23
N GLU A 359 4.41 -17.58 3.92
CA GLU A 359 3.78 -18.79 3.39
C GLU A 359 2.76 -18.48 2.30
N LEU A 360 1.92 -17.45 2.52
CA LEU A 360 0.98 -16.97 1.50
C LEU A 360 1.71 -16.46 0.26
N TYR A 361 2.82 -15.74 0.43
CA TYR A 361 3.69 -15.35 -0.68
C TYR A 361 4.25 -16.55 -1.43
N ALA A 362 4.83 -17.53 -0.73
CA ALA A 362 5.37 -18.74 -1.35
C ALA A 362 4.29 -19.47 -2.16
N SER A 363 3.11 -19.70 -1.57
CA SER A 363 1.97 -20.32 -2.22
C SER A 363 1.49 -19.55 -3.45
N ALA A 364 1.37 -18.22 -3.37
CA ALA A 364 0.94 -17.40 -4.50
C ALA A 364 1.94 -17.49 -5.65
N LEU A 365 3.24 -17.43 -5.35
CA LEU A 365 4.29 -17.54 -6.36
C LEU A 365 4.34 -18.95 -6.97
N GLU A 366 4.20 -20.00 -6.16
CA GLU A 366 4.06 -21.41 -6.58
C GLU A 366 2.90 -21.64 -7.52
N GLN A 367 1.72 -21.10 -7.20
CA GLN A 367 0.58 -21.13 -8.11
C GLN A 367 0.86 -20.36 -9.40
N ALA A 368 1.51 -19.20 -9.33
CA ALA A 368 1.88 -18.42 -10.51
C ALA A 368 2.87 -19.15 -11.43
N ALA A 369 3.85 -19.88 -10.88
CA ALA A 369 4.79 -20.68 -11.67
C ALA A 369 4.17 -21.98 -12.19
N GLY A 370 3.38 -22.65 -11.35
CA GLY A 370 2.75 -23.93 -11.65
C GLY A 370 1.60 -23.80 -12.64
N GLY A 371 0.96 -22.63 -12.72
CA GLY A 371 -0.12 -22.36 -13.68
C GLY A 371 0.29 -22.64 -15.12
N GLU A 372 1.51 -22.26 -15.54
CA GLU A 372 2.00 -22.60 -16.89
C GLU A 372 2.32 -24.09 -17.05
N LEU A 373 2.92 -24.75 -16.05
CA LEU A 373 3.25 -26.17 -16.14
C LEU A 373 2.01 -27.07 -16.17
N VAL A 374 1.02 -26.77 -15.32
CA VAL A 374 -0.27 -27.48 -15.28
C VAL A 374 -1.06 -27.17 -16.55
N ALA A 375 -1.11 -25.91 -17.00
CA ALA A 375 -1.79 -25.57 -18.25
C ALA A 375 -1.15 -26.30 -19.44
N ASN A 376 0.17 -26.36 -19.51
CA ASN A 376 0.88 -27.08 -20.57
C ASN A 376 0.70 -28.60 -20.49
N ALA A 377 0.67 -29.18 -19.28
CA ALA A 377 0.38 -30.60 -19.09
C ALA A 377 -1.05 -30.93 -19.54
N VAL A 378 -2.04 -30.15 -19.12
CA VAL A 378 -3.44 -30.33 -19.51
C VAL A 378 -3.63 -30.12 -21.01
N LEU A 379 -2.98 -29.10 -21.60
CA LEU A 379 -2.97 -28.91 -23.06
C LEU A 379 -2.34 -30.10 -23.79
N GLY A 380 -1.25 -30.67 -23.24
CA GLY A 380 -0.60 -31.86 -23.77
C GLY A 380 -1.50 -33.09 -23.72
N ASP A 381 -2.15 -33.33 -22.59
CA ASP A 381 -3.09 -34.45 -22.41
C ASP A 381 -4.31 -34.32 -23.33
N VAL A 382 -4.87 -33.11 -23.45
CA VAL A 382 -6.00 -32.83 -24.34
C VAL A 382 -5.60 -32.96 -25.81
N ALA A 383 -4.41 -32.49 -26.20
CA ALA A 383 -3.89 -32.67 -27.55
C ALA A 383 -3.62 -34.15 -27.88
N GLY A 384 -3.11 -34.91 -26.92
CA GLY A 384 -2.91 -36.36 -27.04
C GLY A 384 -4.23 -37.10 -27.23
N ALA A 385 -5.22 -36.85 -26.37
CA ALA A 385 -6.55 -37.45 -26.48
C ALA A 385 -7.26 -37.07 -27.79
N ALA A 386 -7.13 -35.82 -28.24
CA ALA A 386 -7.67 -35.37 -29.52
C ALA A 386 -7.06 -36.12 -30.71
N ALA A 387 -5.74 -36.35 -30.69
CA ALA A 387 -5.05 -37.12 -31.72
C ALA A 387 -5.48 -38.60 -31.72
N GLU A 388 -5.69 -39.21 -30.54
CA GLU A 388 -6.16 -40.60 -30.42
C GLU A 388 -7.56 -40.82 -31.03
N VAL A 389 -8.43 -39.82 -30.97
CA VAL A 389 -9.76 -39.86 -31.59
C VAL A 389 -9.80 -39.32 -33.03
N GLY A 390 -8.64 -39.03 -33.62
CA GLY A 390 -8.50 -38.65 -35.03
C GLY A 390 -8.78 -37.18 -35.35
N ILE A 391 -8.72 -36.27 -34.37
CA ILE A 391 -8.83 -34.83 -34.61
C ILE A 391 -7.49 -34.32 -35.16
N GLU A 392 -7.48 -33.95 -36.44
CA GLU A 392 -6.26 -33.42 -37.08
C GLU A 392 -6.01 -31.94 -36.75
N PRO A 393 -4.74 -31.51 -36.65
CA PRO A 393 -4.39 -30.10 -36.53
C PRO A 393 -4.99 -29.26 -37.67
N GLY A 394 -5.66 -28.15 -37.33
CA GLY A 394 -6.29 -27.27 -38.31
C GLY A 394 -7.72 -27.68 -38.74
N SER A 395 -8.23 -28.80 -38.20
CA SER A 395 -9.65 -29.15 -38.35
C SER A 395 -10.58 -28.16 -37.63
N ARG A 396 -11.86 -28.22 -37.98
CA ARG A 396 -12.91 -27.42 -37.31
C ARG A 396 -13.02 -27.80 -35.84
N GLU A 397 -12.89 -29.08 -35.55
CA GLU A 397 -12.95 -29.69 -34.23
C GLU A 397 -11.76 -29.24 -33.36
N ALA A 398 -10.55 -29.20 -33.92
CA ALA A 398 -9.37 -28.66 -33.23
C ALA A 398 -9.53 -27.16 -32.90
N SER A 399 -10.14 -26.40 -33.81
CA SER A 399 -10.39 -24.97 -33.62
C SER A 399 -11.45 -24.69 -32.55
N GLU A 400 -12.52 -25.50 -32.50
CA GLU A 400 -13.53 -25.42 -31.44
C GLU A 400 -12.95 -25.84 -30.09
N LEU A 401 -12.13 -26.89 -30.04
CA LEU A 401 -11.45 -27.34 -28.83
C LEU A 401 -10.53 -26.26 -28.27
N ALA A 402 -9.70 -25.63 -29.12
CA ALA A 402 -8.83 -24.52 -28.72
C ALA A 402 -9.63 -23.34 -28.17
N ARG A 403 -10.76 -23.00 -28.80
CA ARG A 403 -11.68 -21.94 -28.34
C ARG A 403 -12.25 -22.25 -26.96
N ARG A 404 -12.67 -23.50 -26.71
CA ARG A 404 -13.22 -23.95 -25.42
C ARG A 404 -12.17 -23.98 -24.31
N LEU A 405 -10.94 -24.39 -24.62
CA LEU A 405 -9.83 -24.36 -23.67
C LEU A 405 -9.49 -22.91 -23.30
N ALA A 406 -9.50 -21.99 -24.26
CA ALA A 406 -9.31 -20.57 -23.99
C ALA A 406 -10.41 -19.98 -23.09
N GLU A 407 -11.66 -20.42 -23.22
CA GLU A 407 -12.78 -20.01 -22.33
C GLU A 407 -12.53 -20.38 -20.85
N VAL A 408 -11.77 -21.44 -20.59
CA VAL A 408 -11.42 -21.90 -19.22
C VAL A 408 -9.99 -21.52 -18.82
N GLY A 409 -9.34 -20.64 -19.58
CA GLY A 409 -7.99 -20.13 -19.26
C GLY A 409 -6.83 -21.07 -19.59
N LEU A 410 -7.05 -22.06 -20.47
CA LEU A 410 -6.04 -23.02 -20.94
C LEU A 410 -5.71 -22.77 -22.41
N GLY A 411 -4.43 -22.51 -22.73
CA GLY A 411 -3.97 -22.26 -24.10
C GLY A 411 -4.20 -20.82 -24.58
N ARG A 412 -3.37 -20.35 -25.52
CA ARG A 412 -3.49 -19.04 -26.19
C ARG A 412 -3.73 -19.22 -27.67
#